data_AF-W9CTJ6-F1
#
_entry.id   AF-W9CTJ6-F1
#
_cell.length_a   1.000
_cell.length_b   1.000
_cell.length_c   1.000
_cell.angle_alpha   90.00
_cell.angle_beta   90.00
_cell.angle_gamma   90.00
#
_symmetry.space_group_name_H-M   'P 1'
#
loop_
_entity.id
_entity.type
_entity.pdbx_description
1 polymer ?
#
loop_
_entity_poly.entity_id
_entity_poly.type
_entity_poly.pdbx_seq_one_letter_code
_entity_poly.pdbx_strand_id
1 'polypeptide(L)'
;MLISRHSRSDSYHTCYVLAGLSSAQHKWHFNTSAPETESNGTLVSPYQWTAEHYVETTPIYDEQDKVGTLHPVFVIPEGVAEETRAYFASKGTF
;
A
#
# COMPACT_ATOMS: atom_id res chain seq x y z
N MET A 1 -27.47 -2.75 -33.41
CA MET A 1 -27.18 -3.74 -32.34
C MET A 1 -25.99 -3.22 -31.55
N LEU A 2 -26.23 -2.51 -30.45
CA LEU A 2 -25.16 -2.06 -29.55
C LEU A 2 -24.83 -3.22 -28.62
N ILE A 3 -23.65 -3.80 -28.79
CA ILE A 3 -23.13 -4.79 -27.84
C ILE A 3 -22.81 -4.02 -26.56
N SER A 4 -23.70 -4.07 -25.58
CA SER A 4 -23.37 -3.72 -24.20
C SER A 4 -22.22 -4.61 -23.75
N ARG A 5 -21.00 -4.07 -23.73
CA ARG A 5 -19.84 -4.75 -23.14
C ARG A 5 -20.01 -4.68 -21.62
N HIS A 6 -20.74 -5.64 -21.08
CA HIS A 6 -20.82 -5.84 -19.64
C HIS A 6 -19.50 -6.46 -19.17
N SER A 7 -18.60 -5.64 -18.63
CA SER A 7 -17.45 -6.14 -17.87
C SER A 7 -17.98 -6.76 -16.59
N ARG A 8 -17.89 -8.09 -16.47
CA ARG A 8 -18.24 -8.78 -15.21
C ARG A 8 -17.26 -8.37 -14.12
N SER A 9 -17.75 -8.22 -12.90
CA SER A 9 -16.87 -8.11 -11.74
C SER A 9 -16.00 -9.36 -11.64
N ASP A 10 -14.72 -9.17 -11.42
CA ASP A 10 -13.76 -10.22 -11.15
C ASP A 10 -12.81 -9.77 -10.02
N SER A 11 -12.02 -10.73 -9.52
CA SER A 11 -11.10 -10.49 -8.40
C SER A 11 -9.98 -9.52 -8.76
N TYR A 12 -9.56 -9.48 -10.03
CA TYR A 12 -8.49 -8.58 -10.49
C TYR A 12 -8.95 -7.13 -10.42
N HIS A 13 -10.09 -6.81 -11.04
CA HIS A 13 -10.65 -5.46 -11.02
C HIS A 13 -11.06 -5.05 -9.61
N THR A 14 -11.64 -5.96 -8.83
CA THR A 14 -11.99 -5.69 -7.43
C THR A 14 -10.74 -5.32 -6.62
N CYS A 15 -9.65 -6.07 -6.75
CA CYS A 15 -8.40 -5.80 -6.04
C CYS A 15 -7.84 -4.41 -6.39
N TYR A 16 -7.70 -4.10 -7.68
CA TYR A 16 -7.07 -2.85 -8.09
C TYR A 16 -7.97 -1.61 -7.94
N VAL A 17 -9.29 -1.76 -7.98
CA VAL A 17 -10.22 -0.67 -7.62
C VAL A 17 -10.10 -0.34 -6.14
N LEU A 18 -10.07 -1.35 -5.26
CA LEU A 18 -9.86 -1.14 -3.82
C LEU A 18 -8.46 -0.59 -3.50
N ALA A 19 -7.44 -1.00 -4.25
CA ALA A 19 -6.10 -0.42 -4.14
C ALA A 19 -6.07 1.07 -4.52
N GLY A 20 -6.78 1.43 -5.59
CA GLY A 20 -6.98 2.83 -5.98
C GLY A 20 -7.73 3.64 -4.93
N LEU A 21 -8.81 3.07 -4.36
CA LEU A 21 -9.57 3.69 -3.28
C LEU A 21 -8.71 3.92 -2.04
N SER A 22 -7.96 2.90 -1.60
CA SER A 22 -6.98 3.03 -0.51
C SER A 22 -5.99 4.16 -0.76
N SER A 23 -5.46 4.27 -1.99
CA SER A 23 -4.50 5.31 -2.35
C SER A 23 -5.11 6.73 -2.31
N ALA A 24 -6.40 6.86 -2.63
CA ALA A 24 -7.11 8.13 -2.54
C ALA A 24 -7.48 8.51 -1.10
N GLN A 25 -7.68 7.52 -0.22
CA GLN A 25 -8.03 7.72 1.19
C GLN A 25 -6.82 7.99 2.10
N HIS A 26 -5.61 7.56 1.71
CA HIS A 26 -4.41 7.63 2.55
C HIS A 26 -3.28 8.38 1.87
N LYS A 27 -2.60 9.24 2.63
CA LYS A 27 -1.44 9.99 2.14
C LYS A 27 -0.16 9.24 2.47
N TRP A 28 0.43 8.63 1.46
CA TRP A 28 1.78 8.06 1.57
C TRP A 28 2.83 9.11 1.24
N HIS A 29 3.92 9.10 1.99
CA HIS A 29 5.08 9.92 1.70
C HIS A 29 6.36 9.13 1.85
N PHE A 30 7.36 9.51 1.07
CA PHE A 30 8.70 8.96 1.16
C PHE A 30 9.46 9.69 2.28
N ASN A 31 9.83 8.97 3.31
CA ASN A 31 10.56 9.48 4.46
C ASN A 31 12.07 9.45 4.20
N THR A 32 12.61 10.58 3.72
CA THR A 32 14.05 10.77 3.47
C THR A 32 14.89 10.81 4.74
N SER A 33 14.27 10.99 5.91
CA SER A 33 14.92 11.08 7.21
C SER A 33 14.87 9.76 7.99
N ALA A 34 14.20 8.74 7.45
CA ALA A 34 14.19 7.41 8.04
C ALA A 34 15.63 6.89 8.11
N PRO A 35 16.10 6.43 9.29
CA PRO A 35 17.45 5.91 9.41
C PRO A 35 17.63 4.77 8.41
N GLU A 36 18.71 4.81 7.63
CA GLU A 36 19.13 3.66 6.85
C GLU A 36 19.34 2.52 7.85
N THR A 37 18.32 1.66 7.98
CA THR A 37 18.41 0.54 8.92
C THR A 37 19.60 -0.27 8.42
N GLU A 38 20.57 -0.48 9.31
CA GLU A 38 21.87 -1.14 9.07
C GLU A 38 21.73 -2.62 8.66
N SER A 39 20.83 -2.95 7.75
CA SER A 39 20.96 -4.15 6.97
C SER A 39 21.97 -3.86 5.88
N ASN A 40 23.05 -4.64 5.86
CA ASN A 40 24.09 -4.72 4.80
C ASN A 40 23.52 -5.07 3.39
N GLY A 41 22.33 -4.61 3.02
CA GLY A 41 21.56 -5.07 1.87
C GLY A 41 21.09 -3.94 0.97
N THR A 42 21.25 -4.18 -0.33
CA THR A 42 20.58 -3.46 -1.43
C THR A 42 19.06 -3.41 -1.15
N LEU A 43 18.39 -2.29 -1.50
CA LEU A 43 16.93 -2.05 -1.41
C LEU A 43 16.39 -1.46 -0.08
N VAL A 44 17.00 -0.38 0.44
CA VAL A 44 16.42 0.39 1.57
C VAL A 44 15.22 1.23 1.15
N SER A 45 15.27 1.84 -0.05
CA SER A 45 14.24 2.79 -0.54
C SER A 45 12.79 2.28 -0.50
N PRO A 46 12.48 1.02 -0.90
CA PRO A 46 11.11 0.51 -0.80
C PRO A 46 10.51 0.51 0.61
N TYR A 47 11.33 0.53 1.67
CA TYR A 47 10.89 0.48 3.08
C TYR A 47 10.93 1.85 3.77
N GLN A 48 11.12 2.93 3.01
CA GLN A 48 11.13 4.30 3.53
C GLN A 48 9.79 5.01 3.32
N TRP A 49 8.73 4.28 2.96
CA TRP A 49 7.40 4.86 2.79
C TRP A 49 6.62 4.77 4.10
N THR A 50 5.93 5.85 4.45
CA THR A 50 5.10 5.93 5.65
C THR A 50 3.74 6.55 5.33
N ALA A 51 2.67 6.05 5.95
CA ALA A 51 1.34 6.61 5.82
C ALA A 51 1.09 7.72 6.85
N GLU A 52 0.53 8.84 6.43
CA GLU A 52 -0.04 9.86 7.32
C GLU A 52 -1.55 9.68 7.39
N HIS A 53 -2.12 9.96 8.56
CA HIS A 53 -3.56 10.13 8.68
C HIS A 53 -3.98 11.32 7.82
N TYR A 54 -4.99 11.13 6.98
CA TYR A 54 -5.51 12.20 6.12
C TYR A 54 -6.28 13.21 6.99
N VAL A 55 -5.72 14.41 7.20
CA VAL A 55 -6.30 15.43 8.11
C VAL A 55 -6.96 16.60 7.35
N GLU A 56 -6.75 16.75 6.04
CA GLU A 56 -7.25 17.93 5.32
C GLU A 56 -8.16 17.57 4.14
N THR A 57 -9.28 18.29 4.07
CA THR A 57 -10.47 18.16 3.22
C THR A 57 -11.56 17.24 3.77
N THR A 58 -12.81 17.70 3.66
CA THR A 58 -14.00 16.91 3.94
C THR A 58 -13.97 15.67 3.03
N PRO A 59 -13.90 14.45 3.58
CA PRO A 59 -13.94 13.24 2.79
C PRO A 59 -15.19 13.22 1.89
N ILE A 60 -15.02 12.81 0.63
CA ILE A 60 -16.15 12.58 -0.29
C ILE A 60 -16.76 11.17 -0.15
N TYR A 61 -16.38 10.47 0.92
CA TYR A 61 -16.77 9.11 1.24
C TYR A 61 -17.19 9.03 2.71
N ASP A 62 -18.04 8.07 3.05
CA ASP A 62 -18.47 7.86 4.42
C ASP A 62 -17.41 7.10 5.22
N GLU A 63 -17.41 7.26 6.55
CA GLU A 63 -16.47 6.56 7.44
C GLU A 63 -16.53 5.03 7.29
N GLN A 64 -17.71 4.49 6.96
CA GLN A 64 -17.92 3.06 6.72
C GLN A 64 -17.28 2.54 5.42
N ASP A 65 -16.94 3.43 4.48
CA ASP A 65 -16.33 3.11 3.19
C ASP A 65 -14.80 3.17 3.25
N LYS A 66 -14.22 3.41 4.44
CA LYS A 66 -12.78 3.36 4.66
C LYS A 66 -12.24 1.96 4.45
N VAL A 67 -11.25 1.85 3.59
CA VAL A 67 -10.45 0.62 3.42
C VAL A 67 -9.11 0.76 4.16
N GLY A 68 -8.40 -0.34 4.38
CA GLY A 68 -7.07 -0.29 4.99
C GLY A 68 -6.03 0.36 4.08
N THR A 69 -4.92 0.81 4.66
CA THR A 69 -3.77 1.31 3.90
C THR A 69 -3.15 0.20 3.05
N LEU A 70 -2.65 0.56 1.87
CA LEU A 70 -1.84 -0.30 1.01
C LEU A 70 -0.55 0.41 0.62
N HIS A 71 0.58 -0.26 0.84
CA HIS A 71 1.91 0.25 0.56
C HIS A 71 2.07 0.58 -0.92
N PRO A 72 2.56 1.78 -1.30
CA PRO A 72 2.55 2.27 -2.69
C PRO A 72 3.43 1.44 -3.63
N VAL A 73 4.46 0.77 -3.09
CA VAL A 73 5.36 -0.11 -3.87
C VAL A 73 4.91 -1.58 -3.85
N PHE A 74 4.48 -2.10 -2.70
CA PHE A 74 4.27 -3.53 -2.49
C PHE A 74 2.81 -3.95 -2.63
N VAL A 75 1.87 -3.00 -2.62
CA VAL A 75 0.43 -3.23 -2.74
C VAL A 75 -0.07 -4.28 -1.74
N ILE A 76 0.46 -4.21 -0.52
CA ILE A 76 0.06 -4.98 0.67
C ILE A 76 -0.08 -4.03 1.86
N PRO A 77 -0.78 -4.42 2.94
CA PRO A 77 -0.97 -3.54 4.09
C PRO A 77 0.34 -3.03 4.69
N GLU A 78 0.29 -1.85 5.30
CA GLU A 78 1.42 -1.24 6.01
C GLU A 78 2.00 -2.20 7.07
N GLY A 79 3.33 -2.26 7.19
CA GLY A 79 4.05 -3.14 8.13
C GLY A 79 4.28 -4.56 7.62
N VAL A 80 3.45 -5.08 6.71
CA VAL A 80 3.56 -6.48 6.23
C VAL A 80 4.87 -6.69 5.44
N ALA A 81 5.31 -5.70 4.67
CA ALA A 81 6.57 -5.79 3.93
C ALA A 81 7.77 -5.86 4.89
N GLU A 82 7.77 -5.03 5.93
CA GLU A 82 8.79 -4.94 6.96
C GLU A 82 8.86 -6.23 7.78
N GLU A 83 7.71 -6.75 8.21
CA GLU A 83 7.61 -8.03 8.92
C GLU A 83 8.11 -9.19 8.06
N THR A 84 7.74 -9.22 6.78
CA THR A 84 8.19 -10.26 5.83
C THR A 84 9.71 -10.19 5.66
N ARG A 85 10.27 -8.99 5.47
CA ARG A 85 11.72 -8.79 5.37
C ARG A 85 12.44 -9.20 6.65
N ALA A 86 11.93 -8.80 7.82
CA ALA A 86 12.50 -9.15 9.11
C ALA A 86 12.49 -10.67 9.34
N TYR A 87 11.39 -11.34 8.97
CA TYR A 87 11.28 -12.80 9.04
C TYR A 87 12.38 -13.47 8.22
N PHE A 88 12.53 -13.13 6.94
CA PHE A 88 13.55 -13.76 6.09
C PHE A 88 14.98 -13.38 6.48
N ALA A 89 15.22 -12.14 6.94
CA ALA A 89 16.51 -11.73 7.49
C ALA A 89 16.92 -12.58 8.71
N SER A 90 15.96 -12.94 9.56
CA SER A 90 16.20 -13.77 10.76
C SER A 90 16.54 -15.24 10.46
N LYS A 91 16.20 -15.73 9.26
CA LYS A 91 16.40 -17.14 8.88
C LYS A 91 17.79 -17.43 8.30
N GLY A 92 18.61 -16.40 8.08
CA GLY A 92 19.98 -16.57 7.59
C GLY A 92 20.03 -17.11 6.15
N THR A 93 19.87 -16.20 5.18
CA THR A 93 19.99 -16.39 3.72
C THR A 93 19.11 -17.49 3.09
N PHE A 94 18.61 -17.18 1.89
CA PHE A 94 18.00 -18.15 0.97
C PHE A 94 19.07 -18.97 0.24
#